data_AF-A0A4Y7T0V7-F1
#
_entry.id   AF-A0A4Y7T0V7-F1
#
_cell.length_a   1.000
_cell.length_b   1.000
_cell.length_c   1.000
_cell.angle_alpha   90.00
_cell.angle_beta   90.00
_cell.angle_gamma   90.00
#
_symmetry.space_group_name_H-M   'P 1'
#
loop_
_entity.id
_entity.type
_entity.pdbx_description
1 polymer ?
#
loop_
_entity_poly.entity_id
_entity_poly.type
_entity_poly.pdbx_seq_one_letter_code
_entity_poly.pdbx_strand_id
1 'polypeptide(L)'
;SAGVCETSVYHEKLAQRIAELREEIRILENCHNQVTPICCLPPEILSKIFLTLSAVTPRHHPRDSVSWFRVSHVCVHWRSVALSCSDLWANLRFVSPAFTELMLDRAREALLSVVF
;
A
#
# COMPACT_ATOMS: atom_id res chain seq x y z
N SER A 1 8.91 -32.93 -30.41
CA SER A 1 8.53 -33.03 -28.98
C SER A 1 9.66 -32.70 -28.00
N ALA A 2 10.95 -32.78 -28.37
CA ALA A 2 12.06 -32.40 -27.48
C ALA A 2 12.22 -30.86 -27.30
N GLY A 3 12.06 -30.06 -28.37
CA GLY A 3 12.26 -28.61 -28.31
C GLY A 3 11.25 -27.83 -27.46
N VAL A 4 10.03 -28.36 -27.24
CA VAL A 4 9.03 -27.72 -26.36
C VAL A 4 9.41 -27.88 -24.88
N CYS A 5 10.08 -28.98 -24.53
CA CYS A 5 10.51 -29.27 -23.16
C CYS A 5 11.70 -28.39 -22.76
N GLU A 6 12.68 -28.19 -23.65
CA GLU A 6 13.82 -27.28 -23.39
C GLU A 6 13.36 -25.84 -23.19
N THR A 7 12.52 -25.30 -24.07
CA THR A 7 12.01 -23.93 -23.94
C THR A 7 11.26 -23.73 -22.62
N SER A 8 10.47 -24.72 -22.18
CA SER A 8 9.78 -24.70 -20.88
C SER A 8 10.75 -24.61 -19.70
N VAL A 9 11.82 -25.40 -19.71
CA VAL A 9 12.85 -25.39 -18.66
C VAL A 9 13.60 -24.05 -18.62
N TYR A 10 13.88 -23.44 -19.77
CA TYR A 10 14.49 -22.11 -19.82
C TYR A 10 13.58 -21.02 -19.26
N HIS A 11 12.27 -21.05 -19.57
CA HIS A 11 11.30 -20.11 -19.00
C HIS A 11 11.19 -20.23 -17.48
N GLU A 12 11.22 -21.45 -16.96
CA GLU A 12 11.16 -21.71 -15.52
C GLU A 12 12.40 -21.17 -14.80
N LYS A 13 13.60 -21.43 -15.35
CA LYS A 13 14.85 -20.86 -14.82
C LYS A 13 14.85 -19.33 -14.84
N LEU A 14 14.33 -18.72 -15.91
CA LEU A 14 14.22 -17.27 -16.00
C LEU A 14 13.22 -16.71 -14.96
N ALA A 15 12.06 -17.35 -14.80
CA ALA A 15 11.06 -16.96 -13.81
C ALA A 15 11.62 -17.08 -12.38
N GLN A 16 12.35 -18.16 -12.09
CA GLN A 16 13.04 -18.35 -10.81
C GLN A 16 14.05 -17.21 -10.57
N ARG A 17 14.90 -16.91 -11.55
CA ARG A 17 15.90 -15.84 -11.39
C ARG A 17 15.27 -14.46 -11.19
N ILE A 18 14.17 -14.18 -11.87
CA ILE A 18 13.39 -12.95 -11.67
C ILE A 18 12.83 -12.88 -10.24
N ALA A 19 12.32 -14.00 -9.71
CA ALA A 19 11.80 -14.05 -8.34
C ALA A 19 12.90 -13.81 -7.29
N GLU A 20 14.07 -14.45 -7.46
CA GLU A 20 15.24 -14.27 -6.58
C GLU A 20 15.69 -12.80 -6.55
N LEU A 21 15.87 -12.18 -7.73
CA LEU A 21 16.30 -10.79 -7.83
C LEU A 21 15.28 -9.81 -7.23
N ARG A 22 13.98 -10.08 -7.39
CA ARG A 22 12.93 -9.27 -6.77
C ARG A 22 12.98 -9.34 -5.25
N GLU A 23 13.27 -10.51 -4.68
CA GLU A 23 13.41 -10.65 -3.23
C GLU A 23 14.67 -9.94 -2.72
N GLU A 24 15.79 -10.04 -3.43
CA GLU A 24 17.00 -9.29 -3.09
C GLU A 24 16.76 -7.78 -3.10
N ILE A 25 16.11 -7.24 -4.15
CA ILE A 25 15.74 -5.82 -4.23
C ILE A 25 14.86 -5.43 -3.03
N ARG A 26 13.83 -6.23 -2.72
CA ARG A 26 12.92 -5.98 -1.60
C ARG A 26 13.66 -5.88 -0.26
N ILE A 27 14.63 -6.78 -0.03
CA ILE A 27 15.46 -6.78 1.18
C ILE A 27 16.32 -5.51 1.24
N LEU A 28 16.99 -5.16 0.14
CA LEU A 28 17.84 -3.96 0.07
C LEU A 28 17.04 -2.68 0.28
N GLU A 29 15.87 -2.56 -0.35
CA GLU A 29 14.95 -1.45 -0.14
C GLU A 29 14.50 -1.35 1.32
N ASN A 30 14.23 -2.48 1.99
CA ASN A 30 13.87 -2.48 3.39
C ASN A 30 15.02 -1.99 4.29
N CYS A 31 16.25 -2.45 4.04
CA CYS A 31 17.44 -1.96 4.76
C CYS A 31 17.66 -0.45 4.52
N HIS A 32 17.49 0.02 3.28
CA HIS A 32 17.61 1.44 2.95
C HIS A 32 16.54 2.30 3.67
N ASN A 33 15.30 1.80 3.71
CA ASN A 33 14.22 2.45 4.44
C ASN A 33 14.52 2.53 5.95
N GLN A 34 15.14 1.52 6.55
CA GLN A 34 15.52 1.55 7.97
C GLN A 34 16.59 2.60 8.32
N VAL A 35 17.33 3.11 7.34
CA VAL A 35 18.32 4.19 7.57
C VAL A 35 17.84 5.55 7.06
N THR A 36 16.65 5.61 6.46
CA THR A 36 16.08 6.85 5.94
C THR A 36 15.21 7.49 7.03
N PRO A 37 15.45 8.77 7.41
CA PRO A 37 14.76 9.41 8.53
C PRO A 37 13.23 9.38 8.43
N ILE A 38 12.68 9.57 7.22
CA ILE A 38 11.22 9.58 7.01
C ILE A 38 10.57 8.20 7.20
N CYS A 39 11.32 7.14 6.95
CA CYS A 39 10.90 5.75 7.11
C CYS A 39 11.10 5.25 8.55
N CYS A 40 11.76 6.04 9.41
CA CYS A 40 11.93 5.78 10.84
C CYS A 40 10.98 6.60 11.72
N LEU A 41 10.06 7.35 11.12
CA LEU A 41 9.07 8.10 11.88
C LEU A 41 8.19 7.14 12.72
N PRO A 42 7.88 7.50 13.97
CA PRO A 42 6.95 6.75 14.79
C PRO A 42 5.59 6.57 14.11
N PRO A 43 4.88 5.45 14.33
CA PRO A 43 3.57 5.19 13.75
C PRO A 43 2.56 6.32 13.96
N GLU A 44 2.62 7.01 15.10
CA GLU A 44 1.71 8.11 15.46
C GLU A 44 1.93 9.33 14.56
N ILE A 45 3.19 9.64 14.23
CA ILE A 45 3.54 10.76 13.36
C ILE A 45 3.15 10.44 11.92
N LEU A 46 3.46 9.24 11.45
CA LEU A 46 3.03 8.78 10.13
C LEU A 46 1.51 8.78 10.00
N SER A 47 0.77 8.31 11.01
CA SER A 47 -0.69 8.33 11.02
C SER A 47 -1.24 9.76 10.90
N LYS A 48 -0.68 10.72 11.65
CA LYS A 48 -1.05 12.14 11.53
C LYS A 48 -0.79 12.70 10.13
N ILE A 49 0.34 12.34 9.53
CA ILE A 49 0.67 12.74 8.15
C ILE A 49 -0.36 12.15 7.17
N PHE A 50 -0.70 10.86 7.30
CA PHE A 50 -1.66 10.19 6.42
C PHE A 50 -3.06 10.79 6.54
N LEU A 51 -3.52 11.08 7.77
CA LEU A 51 -4.80 11.73 8.02
C LEU A 51 -4.85 13.14 7.41
N THR A 52 -3.78 13.91 7.58
CA THR A 52 -3.65 15.25 6.99
C THR A 52 -3.71 15.16 5.46
N LEU A 53 -2.99 14.21 4.86
CA LEU A 53 -3.00 13.97 3.42
C LEU A 53 -4.41 13.61 2.93
N SER A 54 -5.11 12.71 3.64
CA SER A 54 -6.49 12.32 3.32
C SER A 54 -7.47 13.49 3.39
N ALA A 55 -7.27 14.42 4.33
CA ALA A 55 -8.10 15.60 4.49
C ALA A 55 -7.92 16.64 3.37
N VAL A 56 -6.67 16.88 2.93
CA VAL A 56 -6.36 17.87 1.87
C VAL A 56 -6.52 17.32 0.45
N THR A 57 -6.67 16.00 0.30
CA THR A 57 -6.83 15.35 -1.00
C THR A 57 -8.19 15.71 -1.62
N PRO A 58 -8.22 16.35 -2.81
CA PRO A 58 -9.45 16.71 -3.50
C PRO A 58 -10.38 15.51 -3.72
N ARG A 59 -11.68 15.71 -3.50
CA ARG A 59 -12.70 14.65 -3.67
C ARG A 59 -13.28 14.57 -5.08
N HIS A 60 -12.98 15.56 -5.93
CA HIS A 60 -13.74 15.84 -7.14
C HIS A 60 -13.50 14.85 -8.30
N HIS A 61 -12.39 14.09 -8.27
CA HIS A 61 -12.12 13.07 -9.29
C HIS A 61 -11.88 11.69 -8.65
N PRO A 62 -12.43 10.60 -9.22
CA PRO A 62 -12.23 9.24 -8.72
C PRO A 62 -10.75 8.84 -8.60
N ARG A 63 -9.90 9.28 -9.55
CA ARG A 63 -8.45 9.05 -9.52
C ARG A 63 -7.74 9.77 -8.36
N ASP A 64 -8.27 10.89 -7.91
CA ASP A 64 -7.69 11.70 -6.83
C ASP A 64 -8.24 11.32 -5.47
N SER A 65 -9.47 10.78 -5.43
CA SER A 65 -10.18 10.41 -4.21
C SER A 65 -9.46 9.37 -3.32
N VAL A 66 -8.55 8.60 -3.90
CA VAL A 66 -7.72 7.57 -3.23
C VAL A 66 -6.22 7.90 -3.28
N SER A 67 -5.84 9.15 -3.53
CA SER A 67 -4.42 9.52 -3.58
C SER A 67 -3.71 9.28 -2.24
N TRP A 68 -4.44 9.43 -1.12
CA TRP A 68 -3.92 9.11 0.22
C TRP A 68 -3.55 7.63 0.35
N PHE A 69 -4.21 6.71 -0.37
CA PHE A 69 -3.91 5.28 -0.34
C PHE A 69 -2.51 4.97 -0.88
N ARG A 70 -1.92 5.87 -1.70
CA ARG A 70 -0.55 5.75 -2.21
C ARG A 70 0.49 5.67 -1.10
N VAL A 71 0.21 6.21 0.10
CA VAL A 71 1.12 6.08 1.24
C VAL A 71 1.34 4.62 1.65
N SER A 72 0.35 3.75 1.42
CA SER A 72 0.47 2.30 1.67
C SER A 72 1.37 1.58 0.66
N HIS A 73 1.79 2.26 -0.42
CA HIS A 73 2.67 1.71 -1.44
C HIS A 73 4.12 2.17 -1.33
N VAL A 74 4.46 3.05 -0.38
CA VAL A 74 5.82 3.61 -0.22
C VAL A 74 6.81 2.55 0.26
N CYS A 75 6.55 1.94 1.43
CA CYS A 75 7.38 0.87 1.98
C CYS A 75 6.55 -0.04 2.89
N VAL A 76 7.15 -1.13 3.38
CA VAL A 76 6.49 -2.09 4.28
C VAL A 76 6.05 -1.41 5.59
N HIS A 77 6.88 -0.53 6.16
CA HIS A 77 6.55 0.21 7.38
C HIS A 77 5.34 1.12 7.19
N TRP A 78 5.35 1.96 6.15
CA TRP A 78 4.24 2.86 5.85
C TRP A 78 2.94 2.10 5.56
N ARG A 79 3.04 0.97 4.83
CA ARG A 79 1.91 0.08 4.62
C ARG A 79 1.34 -0.43 5.93
N SER A 80 2.18 -0.95 6.81
CA SER A 80 1.78 -1.47 8.12
C SER A 80 1.05 -0.40 8.94
N VAL A 81 1.61 0.81 9.01
CA VAL A 81 1.02 1.93 9.74
C VAL A 81 -0.30 2.38 9.11
N ALA A 82 -0.36 2.53 7.79
CA ALA A 82 -1.57 2.95 7.09
C ALA A 82 -2.71 1.94 7.25
N LEU A 83 -2.42 0.64 7.17
CA LEU A 83 -3.41 -0.41 7.40
C LEU A 83 -3.87 -0.49 8.87
N SER A 84 -3.01 -0.10 9.81
CA SER A 84 -3.30 -0.12 11.24
C SER A 84 -4.00 1.16 11.75
N CYS A 85 -3.99 2.24 10.98
CA CYS A 85 -4.61 3.51 11.36
C CYS A 85 -6.11 3.50 11.02
N SER A 86 -6.96 3.09 11.97
CA SER A 86 -8.41 2.95 11.77
C SER A 86 -9.07 4.24 11.26
N ASP A 87 -8.69 5.39 11.82
CA ASP A 87 -9.24 6.71 11.48
C ASP A 87 -9.01 7.08 10.00
N LEU A 88 -7.93 6.58 9.41
CA LEU A 88 -7.62 6.81 8.00
C LEU A 88 -8.66 6.15 7.08
N TRP A 89 -9.19 5.00 7.50
CA TRP A 89 -10.20 4.22 6.78
C TRP A 89 -11.63 4.66 7.10
N ALA A 90 -11.84 5.37 8.20
CA ALA A 90 -13.15 5.85 8.64
C ALA A 90 -13.72 7.01 7.79
N ASN A 91 -12.88 7.66 6.98
CA ASN A 91 -13.28 8.73 6.09
C ASN A 91 -13.72 8.17 4.72
N LEU A 92 -14.97 7.73 4.64
CA LEU A 92 -15.45 6.92 3.52
C LEU A 92 -15.37 7.65 2.17
N ARG A 93 -14.89 6.91 1.16
CA ARG A 93 -14.84 7.32 -0.24
C ARG A 93 -15.59 6.28 -1.07
N PHE A 94 -16.68 6.69 -1.72
CA PHE A 94 -17.54 5.79 -2.49
C PHE A 94 -17.02 5.61 -3.93
N VAL A 95 -15.85 4.99 -4.07
CA VAL A 95 -15.24 4.70 -5.38
C VAL A 95 -15.83 3.43 -6.00
N SER A 96 -16.01 2.38 -5.19
CA SER A 96 -16.68 1.14 -5.57
C SER A 96 -17.21 0.43 -4.31
N PRO A 97 -18.24 -0.42 -4.43
CA PRO A 97 -18.77 -1.17 -3.28
C PRO A 97 -17.71 -1.99 -2.55
N ALA A 98 -16.88 -2.74 -3.29
CA ALA A 98 -15.80 -3.55 -2.72
C ALA A 98 -14.75 -2.71 -1.96
N PHE A 99 -14.43 -1.52 -2.47
CA PHE A 99 -13.51 -0.63 -1.76
C PHE A 99 -14.16 -0.04 -0.51
N THR A 100 -15.44 0.34 -0.58
CA THR A 100 -16.19 0.81 0.59
C THR A 100 -16.29 -0.27 1.67
N GLU A 101 -16.58 -1.52 1.32
CA GLU A 101 -16.54 -2.65 2.26
C GLU A 101 -15.16 -2.81 2.92
N LEU A 102 -14.09 -2.73 2.12
CA LEU A 102 -12.72 -2.76 2.61
C LEU A 102 -12.41 -1.60 3.57
N MET A 103 -12.95 -0.41 3.32
CA MET A 103 -12.81 0.73 4.21
C MET A 103 -13.55 0.52 5.53
N LEU A 104 -14.77 -0.03 5.48
CA LEU A 104 -15.55 -0.34 6.67
C LEU A 104 -14.88 -1.39 7.55
N ASP A 105 -14.37 -2.47 6.93
CA ASP A 105 -13.63 -3.53 7.63
C ASP A 105 -12.41 -2.95 8.39
N ARG A 106 -11.66 -2.04 7.75
CA ARG A 106 -10.46 -1.45 8.34
C ARG A 106 -10.71 -0.28 9.28
N ALA A 107 -11.84 0.40 9.15
CA ALA A 107 -12.24 1.46 10.07
C ALA A 107 -12.49 0.92 11.49
N ARG A 108 -12.79 -0.38 11.64
CA ARG A 108 -13.03 -1.03 12.94
C ARG A 108 -14.02 -0.23 13.79
N GLU A 109 -13.60 0.23 14.97
CA GLU A 109 -14.42 1.01 15.92
C GLU A 109 -14.28 2.53 15.74
N ALA A 110 -13.57 3.01 14.71
CA ALA A 110 -13.41 4.44 14.48
C ALA A 110 -14.73 5.10 14.04
N LEU A 111 -14.89 6.38 14.42
CA LEU A 111 -16.06 7.17 14.04
C LEU A 111 -16.06 7.41 12.52
N LEU A 112 -17.09 6.90 11.85
CA LEU A 112 -17.23 7.04 10.40
C LEU A 112 -17.60 8.48 10.03
N SER A 113 -16.87 9.03 9.07
CA SER A 113 -17.16 10.32 8.44
C SER A 113 -17.62 10.09 7.02
N VAL A 114 -18.84 10.52 6.72
CA VAL A 114 -19.42 10.51 5.38
C VAL A 114 -19.55 11.95 4.90
N VAL A 115 -18.95 12.26 3.75
CA VAL A 115 -19.03 13.58 3.13
C VAL A 115 -19.62 13.39 1.74
N PHE A 116 -20.74 14.07 1.47
CA PHE A 116 -21.45 14.06 0.19
C PHE A 116 -20.82 15.01 -0.82
#